data_AF-A0AAQ2C6F5-F1
#
_entry.id   AF-A0AAQ2C6F5-F1
#
_cell.length_a   1.000
_cell.length_b   1.000
_cell.length_c   1.000
_cell.angle_alpha   90.00
_cell.angle_beta   90.00
_cell.angle_gamma   90.00
#
_symmetry.space_group_name_H-M   'P 1'
#
loop_
_entity.id
_entity.type
_entity.pdbx_description
1 polymer ?
#
loop_
_entity_poly.entity_id
_entity_poly.type
_entity_poly.pdbx_seq_one_letter_code
_entity_poly.pdbx_strand_id
1 'polypeptide(L)' 'MKTDDVNQDSTADGLADELVGQLAAIDDQPLEERAAAYVQVHDRLRDHLEGGDVPRSTNS' A
#
# COMPACT_ATOMS: atom_id res chain seq x y z
N MET A 1 1.54 -4.92 33.76
CA MET A 1 1.42 -3.90 32.71
C MET A 1 2.19 -4.41 31.52
N LYS A 2 1.51 -4.78 30.44
CA LYS A 2 2.14 -5.26 29.20
C LYS A 2 1.20 -4.87 28.06
N THR A 3 1.42 -3.68 27.53
CA THR A 3 0.64 -3.07 26.45
C THR A 3 1.63 -2.59 25.42
N ASP A 4 2.23 -3.55 24.70
CA ASP A 4 3.14 -3.28 23.58
C ASP A 4 2.88 -4.31 22.47
N ASP A 5 1.61 -4.61 22.20
CA ASP A 5 1.18 -5.50 21.10
C ASP A 5 0.00 -4.87 20.34
N VAL A 6 0.09 -3.58 20.03
CA VAL A 6 -0.91 -2.89 19.20
C VAL A 6 -0.18 -1.85 18.36
N ASN A 7 0.47 -2.20 17.24
CA ASN A 7 0.68 -1.20 16.16
C ASN A 7 1.27 -1.70 14.83
N GLN A 8 0.83 -2.81 14.24
CA GLN A 8 1.23 -3.14 12.85
C GLN A 8 0.02 -3.42 11.95
N ASP A 9 -1.06 -3.94 12.51
CA ASP A 9 -2.32 -4.24 11.80
C ASP A 9 -3.04 -2.96 11.34
N SER A 10 -3.09 -1.95 12.21
CA SER A 10 -3.79 -0.68 11.94
C SER A 10 -3.16 0.18 10.85
N THR A 11 -1.88 -0.05 10.51
CA THR A 11 -1.21 0.66 9.42
C THR A 11 -1.49 0.02 8.06
N ALA A 12 -1.61 -1.30 8.02
CA ALA A 12 -1.94 -2.04 6.80
C ALA A 12 -3.39 -1.76 6.35
N ASP A 13 -4.34 -1.75 7.29
CA ASP A 13 -5.74 -1.41 7.01
C ASP A 13 -5.90 0.02 6.47
N GLY A 14 -5.17 0.99 7.03
CA GLY A 14 -5.20 2.37 6.53
C GLY A 14 -4.62 2.52 5.11
N LEU A 15 -3.60 1.74 4.76
CA LEU A 15 -3.05 1.69 3.40
C LEU A 15 -4.01 1.03 2.42
N ALA A 16 -4.75 0.01 2.85
CA ALA A 16 -5.77 -0.64 2.04
C ALA A 16 -6.93 0.33 1.73
N ASP A 17 -7.40 1.09 2.72
CA ASP A 17 -8.44 2.10 2.52
C ASP A 17 -7.99 3.24 1.57
N GLU A 18 -6.74 3.71 1.69
CA GLU A 18 -6.16 4.69 0.76
C GLU A 18 -6.13 4.15 -0.67
N LEU A 19 -5.70 2.89 -0.85
CA LEU A 19 -5.65 2.24 -2.15
C LEU A 19 -7.05 2.11 -2.77
N VAL A 20 -8.05 1.70 -1.99
CA VAL A 20 -9.44 1.60 -2.45
C VAL A 20 -9.97 2.96 -2.91
N GLY A 21 -9.70 4.03 -2.15
CA GLY A 21 -10.07 5.39 -2.56
C GLY A 21 -9.38 5.83 -3.84
N GLN A 22 -8.09 5.49 -4.00
CA GLN A 22 -7.32 5.82 -5.20
C GLN A 22 -7.83 5.07 -6.44
N LEU A 23 -8.16 3.78 -6.32
CA LEU A 23 -8.73 2.99 -7.42
C LEU A 23 -10.10 3.54 -7.85
N ALA A 24 -10.96 3.91 -6.90
CA ALA A 24 -12.25 4.53 -7.19
C ALA A 24 -12.09 5.84 -7.98
N ALA A 25 -11.10 6.67 -7.61
CA ALA A 25 -10.81 7.90 -8.34
C ALA A 25 -10.29 7.65 -9.77
N ILE A 26 -9.58 6.54 -10.02
CA ILE A 26 -9.15 6.13 -11.37
C ILE A 26 -10.35 5.66 -12.18
N ASP A 27 -11.29 4.96 -11.57
CA ASP A 27 -12.51 4.49 -12.23
C ASP A 27 -13.48 5.61 -12.63
N ASP A 28 -13.29 6.82 -12.13
CA ASP A 28 -14.03 8.00 -12.58
C ASP A 28 -13.34 8.75 -13.75
N GLN A 29 -12.13 8.35 -14.15
CA GLN A 29 -11.39 8.97 -15.25
C GLN A 29 -11.86 8.48 -16.64
N PRO A 30 -11.56 9.23 -17.71
CA PRO A 30 -11.71 8.77 -19.08
C PRO A 30 -10.97 7.44 -19.32
N LEU A 31 -11.54 6.57 -20.14
CA LEU A 31 -11.05 5.20 -20.34
C LEU A 31 -9.59 5.17 -20.83
N GLU A 32 -9.22 6.12 -21.68
CA GLU A 32 -7.88 6.29 -22.23
C GLU A 32 -6.82 6.63 -21.17
N GLU A 33 -7.21 7.22 -20.04
CA GLU A 33 -6.29 7.62 -18.96
C GLU A 33 -6.09 6.52 -17.92
N ARG A 34 -7.10 5.64 -17.74
CA ARG A 34 -7.10 4.62 -16.68
C ARG A 34 -5.92 3.68 -16.72
N ALA A 35 -5.55 3.20 -17.91
CA ALA A 35 -4.45 2.24 -18.05
C ALA A 35 -3.13 2.82 -17.53
N ALA A 36 -2.83 4.08 -17.85
CA ALA A 36 -1.63 4.77 -17.38
C ALA A 36 -1.68 5.03 -15.86
N ALA A 37 -2.86 5.35 -15.31
CA ALA A 37 -3.04 5.54 -13.88
C ALA A 37 -2.89 4.22 -13.09
N TYR A 38 -3.42 3.11 -13.61
CA TYR A 38 -3.28 1.79 -12.99
C TYR A 38 -1.83 1.30 -12.96
N VAL A 39 -1.05 1.56 -14.01
CA VAL A 39 0.38 1.24 -14.02
C VAL A 39 1.11 1.98 -12.91
N GLN A 40 0.82 3.27 -12.69
CA GLN A 40 1.45 4.04 -11.60
C GLN A 40 1.10 3.49 -10.21
N VAL A 41 -0.15 3.08 -9.99
CA VAL A 41 -0.57 2.45 -8.73
C VAL A 41 0.16 1.12 -8.53
N HIS A 42 0.25 0.31 -9.58
CA HIS A 42 0.96 -0.96 -9.54
C HIS A 42 2.45 -0.77 -9.22
N ASP A 43 3.12 0.19 -9.87
CA ASP A 43 4.53 0.48 -9.63
C ASP A 43 4.77 0.96 -8.20
N ARG A 44 3.90 1.83 -7.67
CA ARG A 44 3.96 2.27 -6.26
C ARG A 44 3.81 1.08 -5.29
N LEU A 45 2.86 0.19 -5.55
CA LEU A 45 2.64 -0.99 -4.70
C LEU A 45 3.84 -1.94 -4.76
N ARG A 46 4.37 -2.14 -5.96
CA ARG A 46 5.57 -2.94 -6.18
C ARG A 46 6.75 -2.38 -5.39
N ASP A 47 7.03 -1.09 -5.50
CA ASP A 47 8.11 -0.42 -4.75
C ASP A 47 7.91 -0.56 -3.24
N HIS A 48 6.66 -0.48 -2.76
CA HIS A 48 6.35 -0.64 -1.34
C HIS A 48 6.60 -2.07 -0.85
N LEU A 49 6.25 -3.08 -1.65
CA LEU A 49 6.44 -4.49 -1.30
C LEU A 49 7.90 -4.92 -1.43
N GLU A 50 8.59 -4.49 -2.50
CA GLU A 50 10.02 -4.75 -2.71
C GLU A 50 10.90 -3.98 -1.70
N GLY A 51 10.48 -2.78 -1.28
CA GLY A 51 11.15 -2.00 -0.24
C GLY A 51 10.78 -2.39 1.19
N GLY A 52 9.66 -3.10 1.39
CA GLY A 52 9.20 -3.63 2.67
C GLY A 52 9.87 -4.95 3.08
N ASP A 53 10.41 -5.70 2.12
CA ASP A 53 11.20 -6.92 2.32
C ASP A 53 12.67 -6.60 2.68
N VAL A 54 12.88 -5.61 3.56
CA VAL A 54 14.17 -5.49 4.24
C VAL A 54 14.16 -6.56 5.32
N PRO A 55 15.07 -7.54 5.32
CA PRO A 55 15.13 -8.50 6.40
C PRO A 55 15.34 -7.70 7.67
N ARG A 56 14.33 -7.69 8.55
CA ARG A 56 14.51 -7.34 9.96
C ARG A 56 15.64 -8.25 10.40
N SER A 57 16.87 -7.71 10.44
CA SER A 57 18.00 -8.41 11.02
C SER A 57 17.59 -8.67 12.46
N THR A 58 17.14 -9.90 12.70
CA THR A 58 16.98 -10.45 14.04
C THR A 58 18.40 -10.52 14.58
N ASN A 59 18.82 -9.41 15.20
CA ASN A 59 20.10 -9.28 15.85
C ASN A 59 20.24 -10.44 16.84
N SER A 60 21.22 -11.31 16.55
CA SER A 60 21.61 -12.47 17.37
C SER A 60 22.24 -12.04 18.70
#